data_AF-R7QYH5-F1
#
_entry.id   AF-R7QYH5-F1
#
_cell.length_a   1.000
_cell.length_b   1.000
_cell.length_c   1.000
_cell.angle_alpha   90.00
_cell.angle_beta   90.00
_cell.angle_gamma   90.00
#
_symmetry.space_group_name_H-M   'P 1'
#
loop_
_entity.id
_entity.type
_entity.pdbx_description
1 polymer ?
#
loop_
_entity_poly.entity_id
_entity_poly.type
_entity_poly.pdbx_seq_one_letter_code
_entity_poly.pdbx_strand_id
1 'polypeptide(L)'
;MTYSSADVIWTLVAAAMVYFMQAGFAMCEAGMTRAKNTGNILMKNMMDFCIGTPIYWLIGFGIMFGGSGALIGGFDPLIRGTYDFGTLPTWCYVIFQTVFCATAATIVSGSMAERTNFVAYCLYSLLISAVVYPISGHWIWGGGWLAQLGFHDFAGSTAVHMVGGTAACVGAAILGPRIGKYDKNGKPRAIPGHNLALAALGVFILWFCWFGFNGGSTTAMSTDADLISASSIFMTTNLAAAVSTCTVMIVTWIRYKKPDVSMTLNGALAGLVAITAGCDQVTPVGAFFIGLLAGILVVFSVEFFDKVVKIDDPVGAISVHGACGALGTLCVGLFSTDGGLFYGGGIHYFLVQLLGMVSVIAWVVVTMLIIYKVIDKTVGLRVPAEVEIDGLDIHEHGLASAYSGFEITEISGALDVNENTDLGEDDVEKATPSQVDAAVKVVKQTTIGGAASSGMHKVSIVVKLSKFDTLKKALNDLGVTGMTVTQVMGCGIQKGAGEYYRGVEMDATLLPKVKVDVIIGNLSVDAVVEAAKKALYTGHIGDGKIFVYDVAKVVKVRTGEEDLAALKDVE
;
A
#
# COMPACT_ATOMS: atom_id res chain seq x y z
N MET A 1 -46.95 8.63 -0.56
CA MET A 1 -45.80 8.72 0.38
C MET A 1 -45.18 10.08 0.24
N THR A 2 -44.72 10.68 1.33
CA THR A 2 -44.07 12.00 1.32
C THR A 2 -42.60 11.77 1.67
N TYR A 3 -41.71 11.96 0.70
CA TYR A 3 -40.27 11.87 0.94
C TYR A 3 -39.81 12.94 1.94
N SER A 4 -38.76 12.66 2.71
CA SER A 4 -38.17 13.59 3.65
C SER A 4 -36.96 14.27 3.04
N SER A 5 -37.00 15.60 2.88
CA SER A 5 -35.86 16.34 2.34
C SER A 5 -34.60 16.17 3.19
N ALA A 6 -34.73 16.05 4.52
CA ALA A 6 -33.60 15.87 5.42
C ALA A 6 -32.93 14.51 5.21
N ASP A 7 -33.72 13.44 5.14
CA ASP A 7 -33.22 12.06 4.96
C ASP A 7 -32.56 11.90 3.58
N VAL A 8 -33.17 12.49 2.55
CA VAL A 8 -32.64 12.45 1.18
C VAL A 8 -31.34 13.24 1.06
N ILE A 9 -31.26 14.46 1.60
CA ILE A 9 -30.02 15.26 1.58
C ILE A 9 -28.91 14.51 2.32
N TRP A 10 -29.21 13.98 3.51
CA TRP A 10 -28.25 13.24 4.32
C TRP A 10 -27.68 12.04 3.55
N THR A 11 -28.56 11.21 2.99
CA THR A 11 -28.17 9.98 2.29
C THR A 11 -27.39 10.28 1.00
N LEU A 12 -27.75 11.33 0.26
CA LEU A 12 -27.01 11.72 -0.97
C LEU A 12 -25.63 12.31 -0.66
N VAL A 13 -25.50 13.11 0.40
CA VAL A 13 -24.19 13.61 0.86
C VAL A 13 -23.32 12.44 1.32
N ALA A 14 -23.89 11.51 2.09
CA ALA A 14 -23.20 10.30 2.49
C ALA A 14 -22.76 9.45 1.28
N ALA A 15 -23.62 9.26 0.28
CA ALA A 15 -23.27 8.56 -0.95
C ALA A 15 -22.08 9.23 -1.67
N ALA A 16 -22.04 10.56 -1.73
CA ALA A 16 -20.93 11.30 -2.32
C ALA A 16 -19.62 11.13 -1.52
N MET A 17 -19.70 11.12 -0.18
CA MET A 17 -18.55 10.82 0.68
C MET A 17 -18.06 9.37 0.47
N VAL A 18 -18.95 8.39 0.41
CA VAL A 18 -18.58 6.98 0.20
C VAL A 18 -17.99 6.78 -1.20
N TYR A 19 -18.52 7.43 -2.25
CA TYR A 19 -17.88 7.45 -3.56
C TYR A 19 -16.44 7.98 -3.48
N PHE A 20 -16.21 9.04 -2.70
CA PHE A 20 -14.87 9.61 -2.53
C PHE A 20 -13.90 8.66 -1.78
N MET A 21 -14.37 7.58 -1.16
CA MET A 21 -13.49 6.49 -0.70
C MET A 21 -12.68 5.88 -1.84
N GLN A 22 -13.18 5.87 -3.07
CA GLN A 22 -12.43 5.36 -4.23
C GLN A 22 -11.12 6.14 -4.44
N ALA A 23 -11.14 7.46 -4.23
CA ALA A 23 -9.90 8.25 -4.23
C ALA A 23 -9.00 7.88 -3.04
N GLY A 24 -9.59 7.62 -1.88
CA GLY A 24 -8.89 7.14 -0.70
C GLY A 24 -8.16 5.82 -0.92
N PHE A 25 -8.84 4.80 -1.45
CA PHE A 25 -8.25 3.50 -1.82
C PHE A 25 -7.17 3.69 -2.87
N ALA A 26 -7.43 4.42 -3.95
CA ALA A 26 -6.47 4.65 -5.02
C ALA A 26 -5.16 5.26 -4.51
N MET A 27 -5.22 6.29 -3.63
CA MET A 27 -4.03 6.92 -3.06
C MET A 27 -3.34 6.00 -2.04
N CYS A 28 -4.11 5.31 -1.20
CA CYS A 28 -3.59 4.37 -0.21
C CYS A 28 -2.78 3.26 -0.88
N GLU A 29 -3.38 2.61 -1.88
CA GLU A 29 -2.78 1.49 -2.59
C GLU A 29 -1.61 1.93 -3.47
N ALA A 30 -1.75 3.02 -4.22
CA ALA A 30 -0.64 3.60 -4.97
C ALA A 30 0.57 3.83 -4.05
N GLY A 31 0.39 4.51 -2.92
CA GLY A 31 1.47 4.79 -1.99
C GLY A 31 2.14 3.55 -1.38
N MET A 32 1.38 2.46 -1.21
CA MET A 32 1.86 1.19 -0.65
C MET A 32 2.42 0.20 -1.69
N THR A 33 2.23 0.46 -2.98
CA THR A 33 2.82 -0.32 -4.08
C THR A 33 4.12 0.31 -4.57
N ARG A 34 4.85 -0.40 -5.43
CA ARG A 34 6.03 0.11 -6.12
C ARG A 34 5.65 1.04 -7.29
N ALA A 35 6.49 2.04 -7.55
CA ALA A 35 6.20 3.13 -8.48
C ALA A 35 5.91 2.67 -9.93
N LYS A 36 6.51 1.56 -10.38
CA LYS A 36 6.31 0.99 -11.72
C LYS A 36 4.90 0.39 -11.97
N ASN A 37 4.05 0.39 -10.95
CA ASN A 37 2.69 -0.17 -10.97
C ASN A 37 1.62 0.86 -10.56
N THR A 38 1.99 2.14 -10.41
CA THR A 38 1.08 3.18 -9.94
C THR A 38 -0.07 3.40 -10.92
N GLY A 39 0.20 3.49 -12.22
CA GLY A 39 -0.86 3.65 -13.23
C GLY A 39 -1.85 2.49 -13.19
N ASN A 40 -1.34 1.27 -13.06
CA ASN A 40 -2.13 0.04 -12.99
C ASN A 40 -3.08 0.03 -11.79
N ILE A 41 -2.61 0.40 -10.61
CA ILE A 41 -3.44 0.37 -9.40
C ILE A 41 -4.49 1.49 -9.39
N LEU A 42 -4.16 2.67 -9.94
CA LEU A 42 -5.12 3.76 -10.14
C LEU A 42 -6.23 3.35 -11.12
N MET A 43 -5.86 2.67 -12.22
CA MET A 43 -6.83 2.15 -13.19
C MET A 43 -7.76 1.10 -12.57
N LYS A 44 -7.23 0.18 -11.75
CA LYS A 44 -8.07 -0.83 -11.04
C LYS A 44 -9.13 -0.17 -10.17
N ASN A 45 -8.73 0.79 -9.33
CA ASN A 45 -9.66 1.53 -8.46
C ASN A 45 -10.73 2.29 -9.26
N MET A 46 -10.34 2.98 -10.34
CA MET A 46 -11.31 3.66 -11.21
C MET A 46 -12.27 2.67 -11.87
N MET A 47 -11.75 1.55 -12.37
CA MET A 47 -12.58 0.56 -13.06
C MET A 47 -13.53 -0.19 -12.13
N ASP A 48 -13.20 -0.36 -10.85
CA ASP A 48 -14.13 -0.97 -9.90
C ASP A 48 -15.44 -0.19 -9.79
N PHE A 49 -15.36 1.13 -9.75
CA PHE A 49 -16.56 1.96 -9.77
C PHE A 49 -17.22 1.99 -11.15
N CYS A 50 -16.45 2.16 -12.23
CA CYS A 50 -16.97 2.31 -13.59
C CYS A 50 -17.58 1.02 -14.17
N ILE A 51 -17.11 -0.16 -13.78
CA ILE A 51 -17.70 -1.45 -14.14
C ILE A 51 -18.78 -1.83 -13.14
N GLY A 52 -18.52 -1.65 -11.84
CA GLY A 52 -19.46 -2.02 -10.79
C GLY A 52 -20.79 -1.28 -10.91
N THR A 53 -20.77 0.02 -11.18
CA THR A 53 -22.00 0.84 -11.29
C THR A 53 -23.00 0.32 -12.33
N PRO A 54 -22.66 0.19 -13.63
CA PRO A 54 -23.60 -0.28 -14.63
C PRO A 54 -24.03 -1.74 -14.39
N ILE A 55 -23.14 -2.60 -13.88
CA ILE A 55 -23.46 -4.01 -13.64
C ILE A 55 -24.36 -4.20 -12.42
N TYR A 56 -24.12 -3.44 -11.36
CA TYR A 56 -24.96 -3.43 -10.18
C TYR A 56 -26.34 -2.87 -10.52
N TRP A 57 -26.43 -1.77 -11.28
CA TRP A 57 -27.72 -1.27 -11.79
C TRP A 57 -28.44 -2.29 -12.70
N LEU A 58 -27.70 -2.95 -13.60
CA LEU A 58 -28.30 -3.89 -14.55
C LEU A 58 -28.77 -5.19 -13.90
N ILE A 59 -28.08 -5.70 -12.88
CA ILE A 59 -28.34 -7.03 -12.31
C ILE A 59 -28.23 -7.03 -10.79
N GLY A 60 -27.13 -6.51 -10.23
CA GLY A 60 -26.79 -6.70 -8.82
C GLY A 60 -27.82 -6.14 -7.84
N PHE A 61 -28.35 -4.93 -8.09
CA PHE A 61 -29.34 -4.31 -7.22
C PHE A 61 -30.62 -5.15 -7.12
N GLY A 62 -31.11 -5.68 -8.24
CA GLY A 62 -32.26 -6.58 -8.24
C GLY A 62 -32.00 -7.88 -7.47
N ILE A 63 -30.82 -8.47 -7.61
CA ILE A 63 -30.44 -9.65 -6.82
C ILE A 63 -30.41 -9.34 -5.31
N MET A 64 -30.00 -8.12 -4.95
CA MET A 64 -29.87 -7.71 -3.57
C MET A 64 -31.21 -7.30 -2.93
N PHE A 65 -32.08 -6.57 -3.64
CA PHE A 65 -33.27 -5.93 -3.08
C PHE A 65 -34.59 -6.25 -3.81
N GLY A 66 -34.54 -7.00 -4.92
CA GLY A 66 -35.65 -7.27 -5.85
C GLY A 66 -36.81 -8.14 -5.35
N GLY A 67 -36.94 -8.38 -4.05
CA GLY A 67 -37.97 -9.26 -3.48
C GLY A 67 -37.62 -9.77 -2.08
N SER A 68 -38.39 -10.73 -1.58
CA SER A 68 -38.34 -11.24 -0.20
C SER A 68 -37.89 -12.71 -0.09
N GLY A 69 -37.15 -13.20 -1.08
CA GLY A 69 -36.59 -14.56 -1.02
C GLY A 69 -35.66 -14.74 0.19
N ALA A 70 -35.41 -15.98 0.61
CA ALA A 70 -34.48 -16.22 1.71
C ALA A 70 -33.01 -16.03 1.29
N LEU A 71 -32.67 -16.43 0.05
CA LEU A 71 -31.29 -16.50 -0.46
C LEU A 71 -30.97 -15.43 -1.49
N ILE A 72 -31.96 -14.95 -2.25
CA ILE A 72 -31.83 -13.93 -3.29
C ILE A 72 -33.08 -13.05 -3.27
N GLY A 73 -32.93 -11.75 -3.55
CA GLY A 73 -34.04 -10.81 -3.60
C GLY A 73 -34.94 -11.08 -4.78
N GLY A 74 -34.41 -10.91 -5.99
CA GLY A 74 -35.12 -11.20 -7.23
C GLY A 74 -34.28 -10.94 -8.48
N PHE A 75 -34.90 -11.03 -9.65
CA PHE A 75 -34.28 -10.66 -10.90
C PHE A 75 -35.06 -9.50 -11.52
N ASP A 76 -34.59 -8.27 -11.28
CA ASP A 76 -35.19 -7.04 -11.81
C ASP A 76 -34.14 -6.19 -12.55
N PRO A 77 -33.79 -6.57 -13.78
CA PRO A 77 -32.75 -5.87 -14.50
C PRO A 77 -33.21 -4.48 -14.91
N LEU A 78 -32.30 -3.51 -14.79
CA LEU A 78 -32.51 -2.07 -15.00
C LEU A 78 -33.32 -1.37 -13.88
N ILE A 79 -33.62 -2.07 -12.78
CA ILE A 79 -34.38 -1.54 -11.64
C ILE A 79 -35.75 -0.99 -12.10
N ARG A 80 -36.62 -1.88 -12.61
CA ARG A 80 -37.94 -1.47 -13.12
C ARG A 80 -39.00 -1.41 -12.03
N GLY A 81 -38.75 -2.06 -10.90
CA GLY A 81 -39.57 -1.99 -9.69
C GLY A 81 -39.42 -0.66 -8.95
N THR A 82 -40.18 -0.53 -7.86
CA THR A 82 -40.07 0.58 -6.91
C THR A 82 -39.35 0.10 -5.66
N TYR A 83 -38.31 0.82 -5.27
CA TYR A 83 -37.42 0.50 -4.14
C TYR A 83 -37.28 1.69 -3.21
N ASP A 84 -38.39 2.38 -2.96
CA ASP A 84 -38.42 3.43 -1.95
C ASP A 84 -38.10 2.78 -0.59
N PHE A 85 -37.14 3.37 0.13
CA PHE A 85 -36.67 2.85 1.40
C PHE A 85 -37.03 3.85 2.50
N GLY A 86 -38.07 3.53 3.28
CA GLY A 86 -38.64 4.46 4.25
C GLY A 86 -39.12 5.74 3.58
N THR A 87 -38.44 6.86 3.86
CA THR A 87 -38.69 8.20 3.33
C THR A 87 -37.80 8.57 2.14
N LEU A 88 -36.96 7.65 1.67
CA LEU A 88 -36.05 7.84 0.55
C LEU A 88 -36.69 7.37 -0.77
N PRO A 89 -36.60 8.16 -1.85
CA PRO A 89 -36.98 7.70 -3.18
C PRO A 89 -35.98 6.67 -3.69
N THR A 90 -36.46 5.75 -4.53
CA THR A 90 -35.70 4.65 -5.15
C THR A 90 -34.27 5.03 -5.56
N TRP A 91 -34.07 6.09 -6.35
CA TRP A 91 -32.73 6.44 -6.85
C TRP A 91 -31.76 6.92 -5.77
N CYS A 92 -32.26 7.50 -4.67
CA CYS A 92 -31.43 7.88 -3.53
C CYS A 92 -30.87 6.64 -2.83
N TYR A 93 -31.70 5.62 -2.62
CA TYR A 93 -31.26 4.37 -2.02
C TYR A 93 -30.36 3.55 -2.96
N VAL A 94 -30.70 3.50 -4.25
CA VAL A 94 -29.88 2.81 -5.28
C VAL A 94 -28.46 3.37 -5.35
N ILE A 95 -28.28 4.69 -5.43
CA ILE A 95 -26.92 5.26 -5.52
C ILE A 95 -26.14 5.04 -4.22
N PHE A 96 -26.81 5.10 -3.07
CA PHE A 96 -26.19 4.80 -1.79
C PHE A 96 -25.70 3.35 -1.71
N GLN A 97 -26.49 2.38 -2.17
CA GLN A 97 -26.05 0.97 -2.20
C GLN A 97 -25.00 0.69 -3.28
N THR A 98 -25.03 1.43 -4.40
CA THR A 98 -24.03 1.30 -5.48
C THR A 98 -22.62 1.60 -5.00
N VAL A 99 -22.46 2.64 -4.18
CA VAL A 99 -21.13 3.02 -3.68
C VAL A 99 -20.58 2.01 -2.65
N PHE A 100 -21.43 1.28 -1.94
CA PHE A 100 -21.02 0.17 -1.05
C PHE A 100 -20.59 -1.06 -1.87
N CYS A 101 -21.32 -1.40 -2.94
CA CYS A 101 -20.91 -2.45 -3.88
C CYS A 101 -19.52 -2.17 -4.47
N ALA A 102 -19.29 -0.93 -4.94
CA ALA A 102 -17.99 -0.53 -5.48
C ALA A 102 -16.87 -0.58 -4.42
N THR A 103 -17.20 -0.29 -3.15
CA THR A 103 -16.26 -0.39 -2.03
C THR A 103 -15.89 -1.85 -1.74
N ALA A 104 -16.85 -2.78 -1.81
CA ALA A 104 -16.57 -4.20 -1.64
C ALA A 104 -15.64 -4.74 -2.76
N ALA A 105 -15.86 -4.29 -3.99
CA ALA A 105 -15.04 -4.68 -5.14
C ALA A 105 -13.59 -4.17 -5.04
N THR A 106 -13.40 -2.89 -4.69
CA THR A 106 -12.10 -2.20 -4.68
C THR A 106 -11.14 -2.72 -3.60
N ILE A 107 -11.64 -3.29 -2.49
CA ILE A 107 -10.78 -3.87 -1.44
C ILE A 107 -9.79 -4.92 -1.99
N VAL A 108 -10.15 -5.59 -3.08
CA VAL A 108 -9.32 -6.65 -3.67
C VAL A 108 -8.10 -6.13 -4.42
N SER A 109 -8.15 -4.94 -5.04
CA SER A 109 -7.03 -4.40 -5.83
C SER A 109 -5.75 -4.32 -5.03
N GLY A 110 -5.82 -3.85 -3.79
CA GLY A 110 -4.66 -3.72 -2.93
C GLY A 110 -3.94 -5.04 -2.65
N SER A 111 -4.68 -6.11 -2.35
CA SER A 111 -4.09 -7.45 -2.10
C SER A 111 -3.53 -8.10 -3.36
N MET A 112 -4.12 -7.76 -4.52
CA MET A 112 -3.83 -8.33 -5.83
C MET A 112 -2.94 -7.40 -6.69
N ALA A 113 -2.39 -6.33 -6.12
CA ALA A 113 -1.56 -5.36 -6.82
C ALA A 113 -0.24 -5.96 -7.38
N GLU A 114 0.32 -5.29 -8.39
CA GLU A 114 1.64 -5.53 -9.00
C GLU A 114 1.88 -6.84 -9.77
N ARG A 115 0.95 -7.80 -9.77
CA ARG A 115 1.09 -9.03 -10.60
C ARG A 115 -0.19 -9.54 -11.26
N THR A 116 -1.34 -8.95 -10.94
CA THR A 116 -2.62 -9.38 -11.50
C THR A 116 -2.82 -8.74 -12.85
N ASN A 117 -3.13 -9.57 -13.85
CA ASN A 117 -3.52 -9.15 -15.18
C ASN A 117 -4.72 -8.19 -15.11
N PHE A 118 -4.64 -7.05 -15.78
CA PHE A 118 -5.66 -6.01 -15.68
C PHE A 118 -7.03 -6.45 -16.23
N VAL A 119 -7.06 -7.20 -17.33
CA VAL A 119 -8.32 -7.73 -17.90
C VAL A 119 -8.96 -8.72 -16.94
N ALA A 120 -8.16 -9.62 -16.35
CA ALA A 120 -8.62 -10.56 -15.34
C ALA A 120 -9.22 -9.83 -14.13
N TYR A 121 -8.61 -8.72 -13.71
CA TYR A 121 -9.12 -7.89 -12.62
C TYR A 121 -10.47 -7.24 -12.97
N CYS A 122 -10.63 -6.68 -14.18
CA CYS A 122 -11.91 -6.12 -14.64
C CYS A 122 -13.04 -7.16 -14.68
N LEU A 123 -12.74 -8.39 -15.09
CA LEU A 123 -13.71 -9.49 -15.08
C LEU A 123 -14.10 -9.89 -13.65
N TYR A 124 -13.13 -9.94 -12.73
CA TYR A 124 -13.41 -10.14 -11.32
C TYR A 124 -14.37 -9.07 -10.78
N SER A 125 -14.07 -7.79 -11.04
CA SER A 125 -14.86 -6.65 -10.57
C SER A 125 -16.31 -6.68 -11.07
N LEU A 126 -16.50 -7.08 -12.33
CA LEU A 126 -17.82 -7.35 -12.90
C LEU A 126 -18.56 -8.43 -12.12
N LEU A 127 -17.91 -9.58 -11.88
CA LEU A 127 -18.56 -10.75 -11.29
C LEU A 127 -18.90 -10.58 -9.80
N ILE A 128 -18.03 -9.93 -9.03
CA ILE A 128 -18.33 -9.61 -7.63
C ILE A 128 -19.53 -8.67 -7.52
N SER A 129 -19.58 -7.64 -8.39
CA SER A 129 -20.66 -6.65 -8.42
C SER A 129 -21.99 -7.22 -8.94
N ALA A 130 -21.92 -8.21 -9.85
CA ALA A 130 -23.10 -8.84 -10.42
C ALA A 130 -23.77 -9.85 -9.48
N VAL A 131 -22.98 -10.66 -8.77
CA VAL A 131 -23.50 -11.88 -8.12
C VAL A 131 -23.00 -12.06 -6.69
N VAL A 132 -21.70 -11.98 -6.45
CA VAL A 132 -21.13 -12.40 -5.15
C VAL A 132 -21.56 -11.45 -4.02
N TYR A 133 -21.28 -10.15 -4.19
CA TYR A 133 -21.67 -9.12 -3.22
C TYR A 133 -23.19 -9.00 -3.07
N PRO A 134 -23.98 -8.89 -4.17
CA PRO A 134 -25.44 -8.80 -4.07
C PRO A 134 -26.12 -9.93 -3.30
N ILE A 135 -25.66 -11.17 -3.45
CA ILE A 135 -26.26 -12.32 -2.76
C ILE A 135 -25.99 -12.27 -1.25
N SER A 136 -24.74 -12.05 -0.84
CA SER A 136 -24.44 -11.86 0.59
C SER A 136 -25.12 -10.60 1.15
N GLY A 137 -25.18 -9.53 0.38
CA GLY A 137 -25.89 -8.31 0.72
C GLY A 137 -27.39 -8.55 0.90
N HIS A 138 -28.00 -9.43 0.10
CA HIS A 138 -29.39 -9.81 0.27
C HIS A 138 -29.63 -10.52 1.60
N TRP A 139 -28.73 -11.44 1.98
CA TRP A 139 -28.84 -12.16 3.25
C TRP A 139 -28.89 -11.20 4.43
N ILE A 140 -28.13 -10.10 4.37
CA ILE A 140 -27.90 -9.17 5.50
C ILE A 140 -28.84 -7.97 5.45
N TRP A 141 -29.02 -7.33 4.30
CA TRP A 141 -29.74 -6.06 4.14
C TRP A 141 -30.97 -6.14 3.24
N GLY A 142 -31.02 -7.13 2.34
CA GLY A 142 -32.13 -7.30 1.40
C GLY A 142 -33.36 -8.00 1.97
N GLY A 143 -33.36 -8.33 3.27
CA GLY A 143 -34.45 -9.07 3.92
C GLY A 143 -34.30 -10.60 3.89
N GLY A 144 -33.14 -11.11 3.44
CA GLY A 144 -32.84 -12.52 3.39
C GLY A 144 -32.64 -13.18 4.77
N TRP A 145 -32.23 -14.45 4.76
CA TRP A 145 -32.29 -15.31 5.93
C TRP A 145 -31.46 -14.84 7.15
N LEU A 146 -30.30 -14.19 6.95
CA LEU A 146 -29.52 -13.66 8.08
C LEU A 146 -30.22 -12.48 8.74
N ALA A 147 -30.78 -11.56 7.95
CA ALA A 147 -31.60 -10.47 8.44
C ALA A 147 -32.79 -11.00 9.27
N GLN A 148 -33.49 -12.03 8.77
CA GLN A 148 -34.61 -12.65 9.49
C GLN A 148 -34.20 -13.36 10.79
N LEU A 149 -32.96 -13.85 10.89
CA LEU A 149 -32.42 -14.42 12.13
C LEU A 149 -31.96 -13.37 13.15
N GLY A 150 -31.99 -12.09 12.80
CA GLY A 150 -31.51 -10.99 13.65
C GLY A 150 -29.99 -10.79 13.59
N PHE A 151 -29.34 -11.19 12.49
CA PHE A 151 -27.94 -10.82 12.24
C PHE A 151 -27.84 -9.31 12.02
N HIS A 152 -26.96 -8.65 12.78
CA HIS A 152 -26.77 -7.21 12.73
C HIS A 152 -25.42 -6.86 12.13
N ASP A 153 -25.46 -6.06 11.07
CA ASP A 153 -24.28 -5.46 10.45
C ASP A 153 -24.70 -4.11 9.89
N PHE A 154 -24.57 -3.06 10.70
CA PHE A 154 -25.18 -1.77 10.43
C PHE A 154 -24.72 -1.12 9.11
N ALA A 155 -23.40 -1.04 8.91
CA ALA A 155 -22.82 -0.42 7.72
C ALA A 155 -21.91 -1.36 6.91
N GLY A 156 -21.62 -2.59 7.36
CA GLY A 156 -20.95 -3.59 6.52
C GLY A 156 -19.54 -4.02 6.95
N SER A 157 -19.27 -4.30 8.23
CA SER A 157 -18.03 -5.03 8.58
C SER A 157 -18.01 -6.41 7.92
N THR A 158 -19.17 -7.06 7.82
CA THR A 158 -19.33 -8.32 7.09
C THR A 158 -19.68 -8.07 5.63
N ALA A 159 -20.76 -7.33 5.37
CA ALA A 159 -21.36 -7.19 4.04
C ALA A 159 -20.43 -6.56 3.00
N VAL A 160 -19.53 -5.65 3.42
CA VAL A 160 -18.58 -4.96 2.54
C VAL A 160 -17.16 -5.42 2.83
N HIS A 161 -16.67 -5.18 4.06
CA HIS A 161 -15.26 -5.35 4.35
C HIS A 161 -14.84 -6.82 4.39
N MET A 162 -15.56 -7.68 5.11
CA MET A 162 -15.21 -9.10 5.15
C MET A 162 -15.44 -9.79 3.80
N VAL A 163 -16.48 -9.40 3.03
CA VAL A 163 -16.67 -9.88 1.65
C VAL A 163 -15.46 -9.53 0.78
N GLY A 164 -15.08 -8.25 0.71
CA GLY A 164 -13.91 -7.81 -0.05
C GLY A 164 -12.61 -8.42 0.45
N GLY A 165 -12.39 -8.47 1.76
CA GLY A 165 -11.19 -9.01 2.38
C GLY A 165 -11.04 -10.53 2.23
N THR A 166 -12.15 -11.26 2.21
CA THR A 166 -12.15 -12.71 1.94
C THR A 166 -11.90 -12.98 0.45
N ALA A 167 -12.52 -12.19 -0.44
CA ALA A 167 -12.25 -12.26 -1.88
C ALA A 167 -10.79 -11.92 -2.21
N ALA A 168 -10.22 -10.93 -1.51
CA ALA A 168 -8.81 -10.55 -1.56
C ALA A 168 -7.90 -11.72 -1.14
N CYS A 169 -8.23 -12.38 -0.03
CA CYS A 169 -7.47 -13.52 0.48
C CYS A 169 -7.44 -14.69 -0.52
N VAL A 170 -8.60 -15.07 -1.05
CA VAL A 170 -8.71 -16.15 -2.03
C VAL A 170 -7.97 -15.78 -3.32
N GLY A 171 -8.13 -14.54 -3.79
CA GLY A 171 -7.48 -14.04 -5.00
C GLY A 171 -5.96 -14.04 -4.87
N ALA A 172 -5.42 -13.46 -3.79
CA ALA A 172 -3.99 -13.42 -3.51
C ALA A 172 -3.40 -14.83 -3.32
N ALA A 173 -4.14 -15.77 -2.72
CA ALA A 173 -3.70 -17.15 -2.56
C ALA A 173 -3.59 -17.90 -3.89
N ILE A 174 -4.55 -17.75 -4.80
CA ILE A 174 -4.51 -18.37 -6.14
C ILE A 174 -3.41 -17.72 -7.00
N LEU A 175 -3.33 -16.39 -6.98
CA LEU A 175 -2.40 -15.59 -7.76
C LEU A 175 -0.93 -15.82 -7.37
N GLY A 176 -0.69 -16.15 -6.11
CA GLY A 176 0.64 -16.35 -5.54
C GLY A 176 1.38 -15.03 -5.22
N PRO A 177 2.53 -15.15 -4.53
CA PRO A 177 3.29 -14.00 -4.06
C PRO A 177 4.01 -13.25 -5.18
N ARG A 178 4.35 -11.97 -4.97
CA ARG A 178 5.19 -11.21 -5.90
C ARG A 178 6.58 -11.85 -6.01
N ILE A 179 7.19 -11.75 -7.20
CA ILE A 179 8.55 -12.23 -7.44
C ILE A 179 9.50 -11.55 -6.44
N GLY A 180 10.32 -12.35 -5.76
CA GLY A 180 11.26 -11.89 -4.75
C GLY A 180 10.67 -11.64 -3.36
N LYS A 181 9.36 -11.81 -3.15
CA LYS A 181 8.72 -11.64 -1.83
C LYS A 181 9.22 -12.64 -0.78
N TYR A 182 9.47 -13.89 -1.17
CA TYR A 182 10.02 -14.93 -0.30
C TYR A 182 11.36 -15.41 -0.85
N ASP A 183 12.34 -15.61 0.04
CA ASP A 183 13.62 -16.22 -0.34
C ASP A 183 13.49 -17.74 -0.54
N LYS A 184 14.61 -18.40 -0.91
CA LYS A 184 14.68 -19.85 -1.10
C LYS A 184 14.30 -20.69 0.13
N ASN A 185 14.39 -20.10 1.33
CA ASN A 185 14.02 -20.73 2.59
C ASN A 185 12.58 -20.36 3.01
N GLY A 186 11.86 -19.61 2.17
CA GLY A 186 10.53 -19.08 2.45
C GLY A 186 10.52 -17.89 3.41
N LYS A 187 11.66 -17.31 3.79
CA LYS A 187 11.69 -16.10 4.65
C LYS A 187 11.15 -14.90 3.86
N PRO A 188 10.21 -14.11 4.42
CA PRO A 188 9.71 -12.92 3.75
C PRO A 188 10.81 -11.85 3.61
N ARG A 189 10.78 -11.17 2.47
CA ARG A 189 11.52 -9.95 2.17
C ARG A 189 10.55 -8.77 2.10
N ALA A 190 10.99 -7.62 2.60
CA ALA A 190 10.19 -6.41 2.56
C ALA A 190 10.16 -5.86 1.13
N ILE A 191 8.95 -5.60 0.61
CA ILE A 191 8.74 -4.81 -0.62
C ILE A 191 8.03 -3.54 -0.17
N PRO A 192 8.77 -2.43 0.07
CA PRO A 192 8.18 -1.21 0.60
C PRO A 192 7.37 -0.47 -0.45
N GLY A 193 6.30 0.17 -0.01
CA GLY A 193 5.57 1.15 -0.81
C GLY A 193 6.44 2.36 -1.15
N HIS A 194 6.28 2.88 -2.36
CA HIS A 194 7.16 3.93 -2.88
C HIS A 194 6.84 5.33 -2.34
N ASN A 195 5.64 5.58 -1.80
CA ASN A 195 5.22 6.91 -1.33
C ASN A 195 4.25 6.86 -0.14
N LEU A 196 4.82 6.87 1.07
CA LEU A 196 4.02 6.86 2.30
C LEU A 196 3.21 8.15 2.53
N ALA A 197 3.57 9.28 1.92
CA ALA A 197 2.77 10.50 2.00
C ALA A 197 1.46 10.33 1.21
N LEU A 198 1.51 9.69 0.04
CA LEU A 198 0.33 9.33 -0.73
C LEU A 198 -0.53 8.29 0.02
N ALA A 199 0.12 7.29 0.64
CA ALA A 199 -0.58 6.32 1.46
C ALA A 199 -1.33 7.00 2.64
N ALA A 200 -0.67 7.93 3.33
CA ALA A 200 -1.26 8.70 4.41
C ALA A 200 -2.43 9.57 3.94
N LEU A 201 -2.30 10.25 2.79
CA LEU A 201 -3.40 11.01 2.18
C LEU A 201 -4.62 10.11 1.92
N GLY A 202 -4.38 8.91 1.37
CA GLY A 202 -5.43 7.92 1.16
C GLY A 202 -6.17 7.56 2.45
N VAL A 203 -5.44 7.27 3.53
CA VAL A 203 -6.04 6.96 4.84
C VAL A 203 -6.82 8.13 5.43
N PHE A 204 -6.33 9.38 5.31
CA PHE A 204 -7.10 10.55 5.76
C PHE A 204 -8.40 10.73 4.99
N ILE A 205 -8.37 10.52 3.66
CA ILE A 205 -9.58 10.54 2.83
C ILE A 205 -10.53 9.43 3.28
N LEU A 206 -10.05 8.19 3.45
CA LEU A 206 -10.87 7.06 3.89
C LEU A 206 -11.52 7.31 5.25
N TRP A 207 -10.78 7.86 6.22
CA TRP A 207 -11.33 8.22 7.53
C TRP A 207 -12.44 9.26 7.39
N PHE A 208 -12.19 10.36 6.67
CA PHE A 208 -13.22 11.37 6.41
C PHE A 208 -14.48 10.76 5.78
N CYS A 209 -14.31 9.92 4.77
CA CYS A 209 -15.43 9.32 4.05
C CYS A 209 -16.19 8.29 4.90
N TRP A 210 -15.53 7.67 5.89
CA TRP A 210 -16.15 6.71 6.80
C TRP A 210 -17.26 7.31 7.67
N PHE A 211 -17.23 8.63 7.88
CA PHE A 211 -18.34 9.35 8.50
C PHE A 211 -19.61 9.29 7.63
N GLY A 212 -19.46 9.35 6.30
CA GLY A 212 -20.56 9.10 5.36
C GLY A 212 -20.91 7.62 5.27
N PHE A 213 -19.94 6.72 5.35
CA PHE A 213 -20.16 5.28 5.32
C PHE A 213 -21.00 4.79 6.51
N ASN A 214 -20.53 5.05 7.73
CA ASN A 214 -21.22 4.65 8.94
C ASN A 214 -22.42 5.58 9.21
N GLY A 215 -22.19 6.89 9.30
CA GLY A 215 -23.25 7.83 9.62
C GLY A 215 -24.37 7.86 8.58
N GLY A 216 -24.04 7.76 7.30
CA GLY A 216 -25.05 7.70 6.23
C GLY A 216 -25.92 6.45 6.27
N SER A 217 -25.43 5.37 6.89
CA SER A 217 -26.19 4.12 7.04
C SER A 217 -27.37 4.27 8.01
N THR A 218 -27.51 5.39 8.72
CA THR A 218 -28.79 5.73 9.37
C THR A 218 -29.92 5.90 8.35
N THR A 219 -29.60 6.36 7.13
CA THR A 219 -30.55 6.67 6.05
C THR A 219 -31.70 7.62 6.44
N ALA A 220 -31.56 8.28 7.60
CA ALA A 220 -32.56 9.13 8.23
C ALA A 220 -31.88 10.24 9.05
N MET A 221 -32.53 11.40 9.08
CA MET A 221 -32.11 12.64 9.74
C MET A 221 -33.32 13.56 10.03
N SER A 222 -34.51 12.99 10.26
CA SER A 222 -35.77 13.75 10.38
C SER A 222 -36.39 13.73 11.77
N THR A 223 -35.95 12.85 12.66
CA THR A 223 -36.40 12.77 14.05
C THR A 223 -35.27 12.98 15.05
N ASP A 224 -35.58 13.40 16.28
CA ASP A 224 -34.57 13.52 17.36
C ASP A 224 -33.81 12.22 17.60
N ALA A 225 -34.47 11.07 17.42
CA ALA A 225 -33.83 9.76 17.54
C ALA A 225 -32.77 9.54 16.44
N ASP A 226 -33.07 9.93 15.20
CA ASP A 226 -32.11 9.87 14.09
C ASP A 226 -30.90 10.78 14.35
N LEU A 227 -31.15 11.99 14.84
CA LEU A 227 -30.10 12.95 15.18
C LEU A 227 -29.17 12.41 16.28
N ILE A 228 -29.73 11.83 17.34
CA ILE A 228 -28.99 11.23 18.43
C ILE A 228 -28.17 10.03 17.92
N SER A 229 -28.80 9.13 17.16
CA SER A 229 -28.14 7.96 16.58
C SER A 229 -26.96 8.37 15.70
N ALA A 230 -27.17 9.26 14.72
CA ALA A 230 -26.13 9.72 13.82
C ALA A 230 -24.94 10.36 14.57
N SER A 231 -25.22 11.19 15.58
CA SER A 231 -24.16 11.81 16.39
C SER A 231 -23.34 10.79 17.19
N SER A 232 -24.00 9.75 17.73
CA SER A 232 -23.34 8.65 18.43
C SER A 232 -22.47 7.84 17.48
N ILE A 233 -22.98 7.51 16.28
CA ILE A 233 -22.28 6.77 15.24
C ILE A 233 -21.00 7.49 14.81
N PHE A 234 -21.03 8.82 14.66
CA PHE A 234 -19.83 9.60 14.37
C PHE A 234 -18.79 9.47 15.48
N MET A 235 -19.22 9.54 16.74
CA MET A 235 -18.35 9.43 17.90
C MET A 235 -17.74 8.02 18.02
N THR A 236 -18.54 6.96 17.89
CA THR A 236 -18.05 5.57 17.96
C THR A 236 -17.09 5.27 16.81
N THR A 237 -17.40 5.72 15.60
CA THR A 237 -16.55 5.60 14.41
C THR A 237 -15.18 6.24 14.62
N ASN A 238 -15.16 7.52 15.04
CA ASN A 238 -13.92 8.24 15.28
C ASN A 238 -13.09 7.64 16.42
N LEU A 239 -13.75 7.26 17.52
CA LEU A 239 -13.06 6.75 18.70
C LEU A 239 -12.39 5.40 18.42
N ALA A 240 -13.07 4.48 17.75
CA ALA A 240 -12.49 3.18 17.39
C ALA A 240 -11.28 3.34 16.46
N ALA A 241 -11.37 4.21 15.46
CA ALA A 241 -10.27 4.53 14.54
C ALA A 241 -9.05 5.10 15.28
N ALA A 242 -9.27 6.10 16.14
CA ALA A 242 -8.20 6.74 16.90
C ALA A 242 -7.52 5.78 17.87
N VAL A 243 -8.30 5.00 18.63
CA VAL A 243 -7.76 4.01 19.59
C VAL A 243 -7.00 2.91 18.87
N SER A 244 -7.51 2.39 17.75
CA SER A 244 -6.80 1.40 16.94
C SER A 244 -5.48 1.94 16.39
N THR A 245 -5.48 3.18 15.88
CA THR A 245 -4.25 3.86 15.40
C THR A 245 -3.19 3.96 16.49
N CYS A 246 -3.55 4.48 17.67
CA CYS A 246 -2.64 4.58 18.81
C CYS A 246 -2.16 3.19 19.26
N THR A 247 -3.05 2.21 19.28
CA THR A 247 -2.73 0.83 19.66
C THR A 247 -1.70 0.23 18.72
N VAL A 248 -1.88 0.34 17.40
CA VAL A 248 -0.89 -0.17 16.44
C VAL A 248 0.45 0.54 16.58
N MET A 249 0.45 1.86 16.73
CA MET A 249 1.69 2.61 16.95
C MET A 249 2.43 2.09 18.19
N ILE A 250 1.73 1.88 19.31
CA ILE A 250 2.32 1.35 20.55
C ILE A 250 2.82 -0.09 20.37
N VAL A 251 2.00 -0.98 19.78
CA VAL A 251 2.35 -2.39 19.56
C VAL A 251 3.59 -2.50 18.66
N THR A 252 3.65 -1.74 17.57
CA THR A 252 4.81 -1.72 16.67
C THR A 252 6.04 -1.11 17.35
N TRP A 253 5.88 -0.08 18.19
CA TRP A 253 6.98 0.45 19.00
C TRP A 253 7.56 -0.60 19.94
N ILE A 254 6.71 -1.39 20.61
CA ILE A 254 7.16 -2.44 21.53
C ILE A 254 7.87 -3.58 20.77
N ARG A 255 7.27 -4.05 19.66
CA ARG A 255 7.75 -5.18 18.87
C ARG A 255 8.97 -4.83 18.03
N TYR A 256 8.91 -3.74 17.27
CA TYR A 256 9.90 -3.35 16.27
C TYR A 256 10.85 -2.26 16.76
N LYS A 257 10.73 -1.84 18.04
CA LYS A 257 11.54 -0.79 18.70
C LYS A 257 11.37 0.63 18.14
N LYS A 258 10.58 0.80 17.09
CA LYS A 258 10.21 2.07 16.46
C LYS A 258 8.74 2.00 16.01
N PRO A 259 8.02 3.13 15.98
CA PRO A 259 6.67 3.17 15.41
C PRO A 259 6.73 2.94 13.90
N ASP A 260 5.95 1.98 13.39
CA ASP A 260 5.87 1.70 11.96
C ASP A 260 4.75 2.54 11.33
N VAL A 261 5.11 3.42 10.39
CA VAL A 261 4.19 4.37 9.76
C VAL A 261 3.11 3.64 8.95
N SER A 262 3.49 2.68 8.11
CA SER A 262 2.55 1.97 7.23
C SER A 262 1.58 1.11 8.03
N MET A 263 2.07 0.44 9.08
CA MET A 263 1.20 -0.31 9.99
C MET A 263 0.28 0.61 10.78
N THR A 264 0.76 1.76 11.25
CA THR A 264 -0.07 2.73 11.98
C THR A 264 -1.22 3.26 11.11
N LEU A 265 -0.94 3.51 9.82
CA LEU A 265 -1.97 3.84 8.83
C LEU A 265 -3.00 2.72 8.66
N ASN A 266 -2.57 1.45 8.58
CA ASN A 266 -3.47 0.31 8.60
C ASN A 266 -4.24 0.16 9.92
N GLY A 267 -3.68 0.63 11.04
CA GLY A 267 -4.35 0.69 12.33
C GLY A 267 -5.57 1.60 12.32
N ALA A 268 -5.50 2.75 11.65
CA ALA A 268 -6.66 3.63 11.47
C ALA A 268 -7.79 2.90 10.74
N LEU A 269 -7.45 2.29 9.60
CA LEU A 269 -8.42 1.54 8.78
C LEU A 269 -8.99 0.32 9.53
N ALA A 270 -8.17 -0.40 10.29
CA ALA A 270 -8.62 -1.57 11.07
C ALA A 270 -9.69 -1.20 12.11
N GLY A 271 -9.51 -0.07 12.80
CA GLY A 271 -10.49 0.43 13.78
C GLY A 271 -11.80 0.85 13.10
N LEU A 272 -11.70 1.53 11.96
CA LEU A 272 -12.84 1.92 11.14
C LEU A 272 -13.61 0.70 10.62
N VAL A 273 -12.92 -0.31 10.09
CA VAL A 273 -13.56 -1.57 9.65
C VAL A 273 -14.25 -2.28 10.80
N ALA A 274 -13.59 -2.43 11.95
CA ALA A 274 -14.12 -3.22 13.06
C ALA A 274 -15.37 -2.59 13.72
N ILE A 275 -15.46 -1.25 13.76
CA ILE A 275 -16.64 -0.59 14.35
C ILE A 275 -17.85 -0.55 13.42
N THR A 276 -17.65 -0.76 12.11
CA THR A 276 -18.67 -0.57 11.06
C THR A 276 -19.96 -1.38 11.28
N ALA A 277 -19.89 -2.62 11.78
CA ALA A 277 -21.07 -3.45 12.02
C ALA A 277 -21.91 -3.02 13.23
N GLY A 278 -21.28 -2.40 14.25
CA GLY A 278 -21.92 -2.11 15.52
C GLY A 278 -21.90 -0.65 15.93
N CYS A 279 -21.52 0.27 15.04
CA CYS A 279 -21.33 1.68 15.38
C CYS A 279 -22.61 2.37 15.89
N ASP A 280 -23.78 1.81 15.60
CA ASP A 280 -25.11 2.22 16.07
C ASP A 280 -25.54 1.54 17.39
N GLN A 281 -24.98 0.36 17.71
CA GLN A 281 -25.40 -0.48 18.85
C GLN A 281 -24.46 -0.44 20.05
N VAL A 282 -23.29 0.19 19.94
CA VAL A 282 -22.29 0.22 21.02
C VAL A 282 -22.10 1.62 21.60
N THR A 283 -21.73 1.67 22.87
CA THR A 283 -21.31 2.91 23.52
C THR A 283 -19.92 3.36 23.03
N PRO A 284 -19.51 4.62 23.26
CA PRO A 284 -18.12 5.05 23.08
C PRO A 284 -17.11 4.17 23.83
N VAL A 285 -17.48 3.64 25.01
CA VAL A 285 -16.63 2.69 25.74
C VAL A 285 -16.49 1.36 24.98
N GLY A 286 -17.59 0.85 24.42
CA GLY A 286 -17.55 -0.32 23.53
C GLY A 286 -16.67 -0.06 22.31
N ALA A 287 -16.82 1.09 21.66
CA ALA A 287 -16.00 1.50 20.51
C ALA A 287 -14.50 1.60 20.84
N PHE A 288 -14.15 2.09 22.03
CA PHE A 288 -12.77 2.08 22.53
C PHE A 288 -12.19 0.67 22.55
N PHE A 289 -12.90 -0.30 23.13
CA PHE A 289 -12.42 -1.68 23.21
C PHE A 289 -12.37 -2.37 21.85
N ILE A 290 -13.33 -2.10 20.97
CA ILE A 290 -13.32 -2.61 19.58
C ILE A 290 -12.07 -2.08 18.85
N GLY A 291 -11.79 -0.77 18.95
CA GLY A 291 -10.57 -0.18 18.39
C GLY A 291 -9.29 -0.78 18.96
N LEU A 292 -9.21 -0.99 20.27
CA LEU A 292 -8.07 -1.64 20.93
C LEU A 292 -7.84 -3.06 20.40
N LEU A 293 -8.90 -3.87 20.31
CA LEU A 293 -8.82 -5.24 19.80
C LEU A 293 -8.43 -5.28 18.33
N ALA A 294 -9.00 -4.39 17.50
CA ALA A 294 -8.67 -4.29 16.08
C ALA A 294 -7.22 -3.89 15.85
N GLY A 295 -6.71 -2.90 16.62
CA GLY A 295 -5.32 -2.46 16.53
C GLY A 295 -4.32 -3.53 16.95
N ILE A 296 -4.65 -4.35 17.94
CA ILE A 296 -3.82 -5.54 18.27
C ILE A 296 -3.89 -6.54 17.11
N LEU A 297 -5.11 -6.93 16.71
CA LEU A 297 -5.34 -7.99 15.73
C LEU A 297 -4.64 -7.70 14.39
N VAL A 298 -4.74 -6.48 13.86
CA VAL A 298 -4.23 -6.16 12.51
C VAL A 298 -2.72 -6.39 12.40
N VAL A 299 -1.94 -6.09 13.44
CA VAL A 299 -0.48 -6.31 13.43
C VAL A 299 -0.15 -7.79 13.34
N PHE A 300 -0.78 -8.59 14.18
CA PHE A 300 -0.54 -10.04 14.22
C PHE A 300 -1.12 -10.75 12.99
N SER A 301 -2.25 -10.27 12.47
CA SER A 301 -2.87 -10.79 11.25
C SER A 301 -1.97 -10.57 10.04
N VAL A 302 -1.41 -9.37 9.86
CA VAL A 302 -0.46 -9.09 8.76
C VAL A 302 0.76 -10.01 8.86
N GLU A 303 1.36 -10.12 10.05
CA GLU A 303 2.49 -11.02 10.27
C GLU A 303 2.12 -12.49 10.02
N PHE A 304 0.92 -12.92 10.39
CA PHE A 304 0.45 -14.28 10.18
C PHE A 304 0.30 -14.61 8.69
N PHE A 305 -0.38 -13.77 7.92
CA PHE A 305 -0.56 -14.01 6.49
C PHE A 305 0.78 -14.01 5.74
N ASP A 306 1.68 -13.06 6.06
CA ASP A 306 2.96 -12.98 5.38
C ASP A 306 3.95 -14.07 5.82
N LYS A 307 4.11 -14.29 7.13
CA LYS A 307 5.15 -15.19 7.66
C LYS A 307 4.73 -16.65 7.72
N VAL A 308 3.44 -16.93 7.97
CA VAL A 308 2.93 -18.29 8.20
C VAL A 308 2.20 -18.83 6.98
N VAL A 309 1.16 -18.12 6.53
CA VAL A 309 0.32 -18.58 5.41
C VAL A 309 1.02 -18.40 4.05
N LYS A 310 2.01 -17.51 3.97
CA LYS A 310 2.74 -17.14 2.75
C LYS A 310 1.86 -16.52 1.67
N ILE A 311 0.87 -15.73 2.10
CA ILE A 311 0.06 -14.90 1.21
C ILE A 311 0.64 -13.49 1.21
N ASP A 312 1.10 -13.06 0.04
CA ASP A 312 1.62 -11.71 -0.16
C ASP A 312 0.48 -10.72 -0.43
N ASP A 313 0.27 -9.84 0.54
CA ASP A 313 -0.73 -8.78 0.51
C ASP A 313 -0.03 -7.41 0.60
N PRO A 314 0.20 -6.73 -0.55
CA PRO A 314 0.97 -5.49 -0.62
C PRO A 314 0.52 -4.41 0.35
N VAL A 315 -0.80 -4.27 0.57
CA VAL A 315 -1.37 -3.18 1.36
C VAL A 315 -1.90 -3.64 2.72
N GLY A 316 -2.09 -4.95 2.93
CA GLY A 316 -2.70 -5.49 4.14
C GLY A 316 -4.22 -5.55 4.12
N ALA A 317 -4.83 -5.52 2.93
CA ALA A 317 -6.27 -5.51 2.75
C ALA A 317 -6.95 -6.73 3.40
N ILE A 318 -6.33 -7.91 3.38
CA ILE A 318 -6.86 -9.13 4.00
C ILE A 318 -6.99 -8.94 5.52
N SER A 319 -5.99 -8.34 6.14
CA SER A 319 -5.99 -8.15 7.60
C SER A 319 -6.90 -6.99 8.02
N VAL A 320 -6.84 -5.87 7.30
CA VAL A 320 -7.68 -4.70 7.58
C VAL A 320 -9.16 -4.99 7.34
N HIS A 321 -9.52 -5.61 6.22
CA HIS A 321 -10.92 -5.79 5.85
C HIS A 321 -11.47 -7.18 6.23
N GLY A 322 -10.70 -8.24 5.98
CA GLY A 322 -11.11 -9.61 6.30
C GLY A 322 -11.10 -9.88 7.80
N ALA A 323 -9.91 -9.81 8.42
CA ALA A 323 -9.76 -10.16 9.84
C ALA A 323 -10.45 -9.17 10.78
N CYS A 324 -10.27 -7.85 10.59
CA CYS A 324 -10.94 -6.87 11.44
C CYS A 324 -12.45 -6.75 11.13
N GLY A 325 -12.90 -7.07 9.91
CA GLY A 325 -14.33 -7.15 9.59
C GLY A 325 -15.03 -8.31 10.31
N ALA A 326 -14.37 -9.47 10.34
CA ALA A 326 -14.80 -10.63 11.14
C ALA A 326 -14.84 -10.30 12.64
N LEU A 327 -13.77 -9.69 13.17
CA LEU A 327 -13.71 -9.25 14.57
C LEU A 327 -14.84 -8.29 14.90
N GLY A 328 -15.05 -7.26 14.08
CA GLY A 328 -16.10 -6.26 14.28
C GLY A 328 -17.48 -6.87 14.38
N THR A 329 -17.78 -7.82 13.49
CA THR A 329 -19.06 -8.56 13.47
C THR A 329 -19.28 -9.35 14.76
N LEU A 330 -18.25 -10.05 15.26
CA LEU A 330 -18.33 -10.76 16.54
C LEU A 330 -18.46 -9.79 17.72
N CYS A 331 -17.78 -8.64 17.66
CA CYS A 331 -17.85 -7.61 18.67
C CYS A 331 -19.26 -7.02 18.82
N VAL A 332 -20.11 -7.01 17.79
CA VAL A 332 -21.53 -6.65 17.93
C VAL A 332 -22.21 -7.56 18.95
N GLY A 333 -22.07 -8.88 18.81
CA GLY A 333 -22.68 -9.86 19.71
C GLY A 333 -22.14 -9.81 21.14
N LEU A 334 -20.98 -9.17 21.35
CA LEU A 334 -20.37 -8.98 22.66
C LEU A 334 -20.78 -7.64 23.30
N PHE A 335 -20.61 -6.54 22.56
CA PHE A 335 -20.63 -5.17 23.05
C PHE A 335 -21.92 -4.40 22.73
N SER A 336 -22.85 -4.96 21.97
CA SER A 336 -24.16 -4.33 21.76
C SER A 336 -24.84 -4.04 23.10
N THR A 337 -25.30 -2.81 23.29
CA THR A 337 -26.03 -2.41 24.51
C THR A 337 -27.38 -3.09 24.62
N ASP A 338 -27.94 -3.51 23.49
CA ASP A 338 -29.15 -4.32 23.43
C ASP A 338 -28.82 -5.74 22.95
N GLY A 339 -29.08 -6.74 23.79
CA GLY A 339 -28.84 -8.16 23.47
C GLY A 339 -27.38 -8.65 23.49
N GLY A 340 -26.37 -7.77 23.67
CA GLY A 340 -24.97 -8.17 23.72
C GLY A 340 -24.61 -9.02 24.95
N LEU A 341 -23.66 -9.95 24.78
CA LEU A 341 -23.26 -10.88 25.84
C LEU A 341 -22.75 -10.16 27.10
N PHE A 342 -21.97 -9.09 26.96
CA PHE A 342 -21.45 -8.33 28.10
C PHE A 342 -22.48 -7.40 28.75
N TYR A 343 -23.65 -7.27 28.13
CA TYR A 343 -24.79 -6.50 28.64
C TYR A 343 -25.93 -7.40 29.14
N GLY A 344 -25.67 -8.71 29.27
CA GLY A 344 -26.62 -9.67 29.86
C GLY A 344 -27.60 -10.32 28.87
N GLY A 345 -27.43 -10.11 27.55
CA GLY A 345 -28.31 -10.68 26.52
C GLY A 345 -28.15 -12.18 26.24
N GLY A 346 -27.21 -12.84 26.92
CA GLY A 346 -26.91 -14.27 26.74
C GLY A 346 -26.11 -14.56 25.46
N ILE A 347 -25.87 -15.85 25.18
CA ILE A 347 -24.98 -16.26 24.07
C ILE A 347 -25.66 -16.24 22.70
N HIS A 348 -27.00 -16.18 22.64
CA HIS A 348 -27.74 -16.36 21.39
C HIS A 348 -27.37 -15.33 20.33
N TYR A 349 -27.36 -14.04 20.68
CA TYR A 349 -27.03 -12.98 19.71
C TYR A 349 -25.60 -13.11 19.18
N PHE A 350 -24.64 -13.43 20.06
CA PHE A 350 -23.27 -13.76 19.65
C PHE A 350 -23.21 -14.94 18.67
N LEU A 351 -23.99 -16.00 18.89
CA LEU A 351 -24.04 -17.15 17.97
C LEU A 351 -24.66 -16.78 16.61
N VAL A 352 -25.64 -15.86 16.57
CA VAL A 352 -26.19 -15.34 15.31
C VAL A 352 -25.11 -14.56 14.54
N GLN A 353 -24.36 -13.68 15.23
CA GLN A 353 -23.24 -12.97 14.63
C GLN A 353 -22.16 -13.92 14.09
N LEU A 354 -21.81 -14.95 14.86
CA LEU A 354 -20.85 -15.97 14.44
C LEU A 354 -21.35 -16.77 13.22
N LEU A 355 -22.62 -17.15 13.21
CA LEU A 355 -23.24 -17.88 12.09
C LEU A 355 -23.22 -17.03 10.82
N GLY A 356 -23.63 -15.77 10.90
CA GLY A 356 -23.58 -14.85 9.77
C GLY A 356 -22.18 -14.66 9.23
N MET A 357 -21.21 -14.42 10.12
CA MET A 357 -19.80 -14.30 9.78
C MET A 357 -19.29 -15.53 9.00
N VAL A 358 -19.46 -16.74 9.55
CA VAL A 358 -18.99 -17.98 8.92
C VAL A 358 -19.70 -18.25 7.60
N SER A 359 -21.01 -17.99 7.52
CA SER A 359 -21.81 -18.25 6.32
C SER A 359 -21.38 -17.36 5.15
N VAL A 360 -21.12 -16.07 5.42
CA VAL A 360 -20.63 -15.14 4.41
C VAL A 360 -19.21 -15.46 3.98
N ILE A 361 -18.31 -15.82 4.92
CA ILE A 361 -16.97 -16.31 4.57
C ILE A 361 -17.06 -17.53 3.65
N ALA A 362 -17.89 -18.52 3.99
CA ALA A 362 -18.04 -19.74 3.20
C ALA A 362 -18.56 -19.43 1.78
N TRP A 363 -19.57 -18.56 1.68
CA TRP A 363 -20.11 -18.10 0.39
C TRP A 363 -19.03 -17.46 -0.49
N VAL A 364 -18.30 -16.49 0.06
CA VAL A 364 -17.28 -15.76 -0.68
C VAL A 364 -16.13 -16.68 -1.05
N VAL A 365 -15.66 -17.55 -0.14
CA VAL A 365 -14.61 -18.53 -0.45
C VAL A 365 -15.02 -19.43 -1.61
N VAL A 366 -16.20 -20.04 -1.55
CA VAL A 366 -16.66 -20.96 -2.60
C VAL A 366 -16.80 -20.26 -3.94
N THR A 367 -17.49 -19.12 -3.98
CA THR A 367 -17.75 -18.40 -5.22
C THR A 367 -16.49 -17.79 -5.83
N MET A 368 -15.61 -17.18 -5.01
CA MET A 368 -14.37 -16.59 -5.48
C MET A 368 -13.35 -17.64 -5.93
N LEU A 369 -13.29 -18.81 -5.27
CA LEU A 369 -12.47 -19.93 -5.76
C LEU A 369 -12.88 -20.35 -7.17
N ILE A 370 -14.18 -20.40 -7.45
CA ILE A 370 -14.71 -20.74 -8.78
C ILE A 370 -14.37 -19.62 -9.76
N ILE A 371 -14.69 -18.37 -9.44
CA ILE A 371 -14.49 -17.21 -10.32
C ILE A 371 -13.03 -17.06 -10.70
N TYR A 372 -12.11 -17.02 -9.73
CA TYR A 372 -10.69 -16.84 -10.03
C TYR A 372 -10.09 -18.00 -10.82
N LYS A 373 -10.48 -19.25 -10.52
CA LYS A 373 -10.01 -20.41 -11.30
C LYS A 373 -10.54 -20.41 -12.74
N VAL A 374 -11.76 -19.93 -12.95
CA VAL A 374 -12.31 -19.78 -14.31
C VAL A 374 -11.58 -18.68 -15.05
N ILE A 375 -11.37 -17.51 -14.43
CA ILE A 375 -10.60 -16.40 -15.02
C ILE A 375 -9.17 -16.84 -15.36
N ASP A 376 -8.50 -17.53 -14.44
CA ASP A 376 -7.13 -18.01 -14.63
C ASP A 376 -7.01 -18.98 -15.81
N LYS A 377 -8.01 -19.84 -16.01
CA LYS A 377 -8.04 -20.77 -17.14
C LYS A 377 -8.43 -20.14 -18.48
N THR A 378 -9.07 -18.97 -18.49
CA THR A 378 -9.56 -18.35 -19.73
C THR A 378 -8.64 -17.22 -20.21
N VAL A 379 -8.35 -16.24 -19.36
CA VAL A 379 -7.54 -15.07 -19.70
C VAL A 379 -6.21 -15.02 -18.96
N GLY A 380 -6.04 -15.82 -17.91
CA GLY A 380 -4.86 -15.81 -17.03
C GLY A 380 -4.99 -14.77 -15.92
N LEU A 381 -4.81 -15.19 -14.66
CA LEU A 381 -4.96 -14.30 -13.52
C LEU A 381 -3.68 -13.47 -13.26
N ARG A 382 -2.52 -14.05 -13.54
CA ARG A 382 -1.20 -13.43 -13.33
C ARG A 382 -0.58 -13.01 -14.66
N VAL A 383 0.12 -11.88 -14.67
CA VAL A 383 0.96 -11.47 -15.80
C VAL A 383 2.23 -12.34 -15.92
N PRO A 384 2.87 -12.39 -17.11
CA PRO A 384 4.18 -13.01 -17.26
C PRO A 384 5.25 -12.42 -16.33
N ALA A 385 6.25 -13.22 -15.97
CA ALA A 385 7.30 -12.79 -15.04
C ALA A 385 8.08 -11.55 -15.51
N GLU A 386 8.35 -11.44 -16.81
CA GLU A 386 9.00 -10.27 -17.41
C GLU A 386 8.16 -8.99 -17.21
N VAL A 387 6.84 -9.09 -17.39
CA VAL A 387 5.91 -7.96 -17.21
C VAL A 387 5.87 -7.52 -15.75
N GLU A 388 5.90 -8.46 -14.80
CA GLU A 388 5.94 -8.15 -13.36
C GLU A 388 7.28 -7.52 -12.93
N ILE A 389 8.38 -7.95 -13.54
CA ILE A 389 9.72 -7.42 -13.27
C ILE A 389 9.87 -6.01 -13.86
N ASP A 390 9.40 -5.76 -15.07
CA ASP A 390 9.47 -4.44 -15.71
C ASP A 390 8.47 -3.45 -15.11
N GLY A 391 7.27 -3.93 -14.74
CA GLY A 391 6.17 -3.13 -14.22
C GLY A 391 4.95 -3.14 -15.15
N LEU A 392 3.77 -3.21 -14.54
CA LEU A 392 2.50 -3.33 -15.27
C LEU A 392 2.12 -2.05 -16.01
N ASP A 393 2.62 -0.88 -15.58
CA ASP A 393 2.32 0.40 -16.22
C ASP A 393 2.77 0.43 -17.68
N ILE A 394 3.98 -0.05 -17.96
CA ILE A 394 4.57 -0.04 -19.29
C ILE A 394 3.82 -1.02 -20.20
N HIS A 395 3.61 -2.25 -19.71
CA HIS A 395 3.13 -3.35 -20.54
C HIS A 395 1.61 -3.40 -20.69
N GLU A 396 0.83 -3.04 -19.66
CA GLU A 396 -0.63 -3.08 -19.72
C GLU A 396 -1.26 -1.72 -20.08
N HIS A 397 -0.56 -0.61 -19.82
CA HIS A 397 -1.11 0.75 -20.00
C HIS A 397 -0.31 1.62 -20.97
N GLY A 398 0.81 1.12 -21.52
CA GLY A 398 1.68 1.92 -22.39
C GLY A 398 2.25 3.16 -21.68
N LEU A 399 2.31 3.13 -20.35
CA LEU A 399 2.68 4.24 -19.50
C LEU A 399 4.11 4.05 -19.01
N ALA A 400 5.04 4.86 -19.52
CA ALA A 400 6.44 4.80 -19.11
C ALA A 400 6.63 5.03 -17.59
N SER A 401 5.84 5.96 -17.03
CA SER A 401 5.78 6.24 -15.60
C SER A 401 4.52 7.05 -15.31
N ALA A 402 3.87 6.79 -14.16
CA ALA A 402 2.83 7.68 -13.63
C ALA A 402 3.38 9.04 -13.14
N TYR A 403 4.71 9.21 -13.10
CA TYR A 403 5.42 10.39 -12.61
C TYR A 403 6.14 11.11 -13.75
N SER A 404 5.39 11.85 -14.58
CA SER A 404 5.98 12.61 -15.69
C SER A 404 7.03 13.61 -15.18
N GLY A 405 8.26 13.50 -15.67
CA GLY A 405 9.36 14.41 -15.33
C GLY A 405 10.11 14.08 -14.02
N PHE A 406 9.73 12.99 -13.33
CA PHE A 406 10.41 12.51 -12.12
C PHE A 406 10.62 10.99 -12.21
N GLU A 407 11.87 10.53 -12.22
CA GLU A 407 12.14 9.09 -12.08
C GLU A 407 12.25 8.71 -10.60
N ILE A 408 11.36 7.82 -10.15
CA ILE A 408 11.52 7.10 -8.91
C ILE A 408 12.25 5.81 -9.25
N THR A 409 13.58 5.80 -9.14
CA THR A 409 14.38 4.60 -9.40
C THR A 409 14.11 3.54 -8.33
N GLU A 410 13.68 2.33 -8.71
CA GLU A 410 13.55 1.21 -7.77
C GLU A 410 14.93 0.72 -7.33
N ILE A 411 15.23 0.87 -6.04
CA ILE A 411 16.55 0.54 -5.47
C ILE A 411 16.61 -0.95 -5.04
N SER A 412 15.49 -1.66 -4.99
CA SER A 412 15.40 -3.05 -4.51
C SER A 412 15.62 -4.12 -5.59
N GLY A 413 15.78 -3.75 -6.86
CA GLY A 413 15.86 -4.68 -7.99
C GLY A 413 17.25 -5.22 -8.33
N ALA A 414 18.32 -4.81 -7.63
CA ALA A 414 19.68 -5.16 -8.05
C ALA A 414 20.60 -5.51 -6.88
N LEU A 415 20.33 -6.61 -6.18
CA LEU A 415 21.34 -7.34 -5.40
C LEU A 415 21.00 -8.84 -5.37
N ASP A 416 21.35 -9.56 -6.43
CA ASP A 416 21.71 -10.97 -6.24
C ASP A 416 23.04 -11.01 -5.48
N VAL A 417 22.95 -11.43 -4.22
CA VAL A 417 24.13 -11.84 -3.45
C VAL A 417 24.51 -13.24 -3.94
N ASN A 418 25.51 -13.33 -4.81
CA ASN A 418 26.18 -14.60 -5.12
C ASN A 418 27.44 -14.77 -4.26
N GLU A 419 28.11 -15.92 -4.38
CA GLU A 419 29.23 -16.38 -3.55
C GLU A 419 30.45 -15.42 -3.47
N ASN A 420 30.44 -14.27 -4.16
CA ASN A 420 31.53 -13.29 -4.19
C ASN A 420 31.43 -12.15 -3.17
N THR A 421 30.56 -12.23 -2.16
CA THR A 421 30.54 -11.24 -1.04
C THR A 421 30.91 -11.83 0.32
N ASP A 422 31.42 -13.05 0.37
CA ASP A 422 32.18 -13.54 1.53
C ASP A 422 33.62 -13.04 1.39
N LEU A 423 33.94 -11.90 1.99
CA LEU A 423 35.29 -11.31 1.97
C LEU A 423 36.19 -11.86 3.09
N GLY A 424 35.88 -13.05 3.63
CA GLY A 424 36.73 -13.70 4.62
C GLY A 424 36.79 -12.97 5.97
N GLU A 425 37.65 -13.48 6.84
CA GLU A 425 37.78 -13.01 8.22
C GLU A 425 38.54 -11.67 8.28
N ASP A 426 37.83 -10.59 8.60
CA ASP A 426 38.33 -9.19 8.68
C ASP A 426 39.31 -8.93 9.85
N ASP A 427 39.60 -9.93 10.68
CA ASP A 427 40.41 -9.82 11.88
C ASP A 427 41.83 -10.35 11.63
N VAL A 428 42.80 -9.43 11.48
CA VAL A 428 44.20 -9.74 11.15
C VAL A 428 44.84 -10.67 12.19
N GLU A 429 44.38 -10.65 13.44
CA GLU A 429 44.88 -11.52 14.50
C GLU A 429 44.39 -12.98 14.39
N LYS A 430 43.40 -13.24 13.52
CA LYS A 430 42.82 -14.57 13.28
C LYS A 430 43.09 -15.14 11.88
N ALA A 431 43.78 -14.38 11.02
CA ALA A 431 44.08 -14.79 9.65
C ALA A 431 45.20 -15.85 9.60
N THR A 432 45.05 -16.87 8.76
CA THR A 432 46.10 -17.88 8.54
C THR A 432 47.28 -17.30 7.75
N PRO A 433 48.52 -17.83 7.90
CA PRO A 433 49.69 -17.35 7.15
C PRO A 433 49.50 -17.37 5.62
N SER A 434 48.70 -18.31 5.10
CA SER A 434 48.37 -18.42 3.68
C SER A 434 47.48 -17.28 3.17
N GLN A 435 46.65 -16.68 4.03
CA GLN A 435 45.75 -15.57 3.70
C GLN A 435 46.49 -14.23 3.74
N VAL A 436 47.48 -14.09 4.63
CA VAL A 436 48.33 -12.90 4.70
C VAL A 436 49.26 -12.80 3.49
N ASP A 437 49.77 -13.94 3.00
CA ASP A 437 50.66 -13.98 1.82
C ASP A 437 49.90 -13.79 0.49
N ALA A 438 48.59 -14.05 0.47
CA ALA A 438 47.69 -13.80 -0.65
C ALA A 438 47.20 -12.34 -0.72
N ALA A 439 47.41 -11.54 0.32
CA ALA A 439 47.05 -10.12 0.33
C ALA A 439 48.00 -9.33 -0.58
N VAL A 440 47.45 -8.75 -1.64
CA VAL A 440 48.19 -7.94 -2.61
C VAL A 440 48.91 -6.80 -1.89
N LYS A 441 50.25 -6.84 -1.88
CA LYS A 441 51.06 -5.72 -1.41
C LYS A 441 50.67 -4.48 -2.21
N VAL A 442 50.36 -3.38 -1.50
CA VAL A 442 50.12 -2.08 -2.12
C VAL A 442 51.41 -1.64 -2.82
N VAL A 443 51.50 -1.92 -4.11
CA VAL A 443 52.49 -1.33 -4.99
C VAL A 443 52.03 0.11 -5.22
N LYS A 444 52.82 1.09 -4.77
CA LYS A 444 52.75 2.44 -5.33
C LYS A 444 53.10 2.31 -6.81
N GLN A 445 52.09 2.22 -7.66
CA GLN A 445 52.28 2.25 -9.10
C GLN A 445 52.51 3.71 -9.49
N THR A 446 53.77 4.15 -9.38
CA THR A 446 54.25 5.33 -10.08
C THR A 446 54.21 5.02 -11.57
N THR A 447 53.37 5.75 -12.31
CA THR A 447 53.17 5.75 -13.77
C THR A 447 52.34 4.60 -14.37
N ILE A 448 51.18 4.97 -14.91
CA ILE A 448 50.47 4.22 -15.95
C ILE A 448 51.20 4.54 -17.25
N GLY A 449 52.00 3.59 -17.75
CA GLY A 449 52.64 3.71 -19.06
C GLY A 449 51.69 3.28 -20.18
N GLY A 450 51.54 4.10 -21.22
CA GLY A 450 51.09 3.63 -22.53
C GLY A 450 50.32 4.62 -23.41
N ALA A 451 49.61 5.60 -22.83
CA ALA A 451 48.97 6.67 -23.59
C ALA A 451 49.63 8.00 -23.24
N ALA A 452 49.90 8.85 -24.22
CA ALA A 452 50.31 10.23 -23.93
C ALA A 452 49.21 10.86 -23.07
N SER A 453 49.54 11.26 -21.84
CA SER A 453 48.61 11.96 -20.95
C SER A 453 48.07 13.17 -21.71
N SER A 454 46.75 13.23 -21.91
CA SER A 454 46.08 14.34 -22.57
C SER A 454 46.18 15.66 -21.79
N GLY A 455 46.78 15.62 -20.59
CA GLY A 455 46.78 16.73 -19.63
C GLY A 455 45.42 16.97 -18.97
N MET A 456 44.38 16.23 -19.37
CA MET A 456 43.02 16.38 -18.87
C MET A 456 42.58 15.17 -18.06
N HIS A 457 42.00 15.43 -16.89
CA HIS A 457 41.61 14.37 -15.96
C HIS A 457 40.17 14.56 -15.49
N LYS A 458 39.48 13.44 -15.28
CA LYS A 458 38.19 13.39 -14.60
C LYS A 458 38.44 12.95 -13.16
N VAL A 459 38.09 13.79 -12.19
CA VAL A 459 38.09 13.43 -10.78
C VAL A 459 36.63 13.18 -10.36
N SER A 460 36.34 11.95 -9.95
CA SER A 460 35.03 11.49 -9.51
C SER A 460 35.03 11.28 -8.01
N ILE A 461 34.23 12.05 -7.28
CA ILE A 461 34.20 12.06 -5.82
C ILE A 461 32.83 11.58 -5.35
N VAL A 462 32.78 10.43 -4.67
CA VAL A 462 31.55 9.88 -4.08
C VAL A 462 31.54 10.15 -2.59
N VAL A 463 30.57 10.91 -2.09
CA VAL A 463 30.51 11.36 -0.69
C VAL A 463 29.10 11.43 -0.13
N LYS A 464 28.96 11.59 1.20
CA LYS A 464 27.66 11.84 1.86
C LYS A 464 27.02 13.13 1.35
N LEU A 465 25.69 13.10 1.16
CA LEU A 465 24.91 14.25 0.71
C LEU A 465 25.13 15.52 1.57
N SER A 466 25.21 15.36 2.90
CA SER A 466 25.42 16.48 3.83
C SER A 466 26.78 17.18 3.71
N LYS A 467 27.76 16.58 3.01
CA LYS A 467 29.09 17.17 2.78
C LYS A 467 29.22 17.83 1.42
N PHE A 468 28.18 17.76 0.59
CA PHE A 468 28.20 18.30 -0.77
C PHE A 468 28.52 19.79 -0.79
N ASP A 469 27.86 20.60 0.05
CA ASP A 469 28.11 22.06 0.06
C ASP A 469 29.54 22.41 0.50
N THR A 470 30.10 21.65 1.45
CA THR A 470 31.49 21.82 1.90
C THR A 470 32.47 21.47 0.78
N LEU A 471 32.23 20.36 0.07
CA LEU A 471 33.04 19.94 -1.06
C LEU A 471 32.95 20.93 -2.23
N LYS A 472 31.73 21.34 -2.59
CA LYS A 472 31.46 22.31 -3.65
C LYS A 472 32.22 23.61 -3.40
N LYS A 473 32.16 24.14 -2.17
CA LYS A 473 32.91 25.33 -1.79
C LYS A 473 34.41 25.14 -1.96
N ALA A 474 34.97 24.04 -1.45
CA ALA A 474 36.40 23.78 -1.54
C ALA A 474 36.92 23.66 -2.99
N LEU A 475 36.11 23.05 -3.88
CA LEU A 475 36.45 22.94 -5.30
C LEU A 475 36.32 24.28 -6.03
N ASN A 476 35.29 25.08 -5.72
CA ASN A 476 35.13 26.42 -6.28
C ASN A 476 36.27 27.36 -5.86
N ASP A 477 36.67 27.33 -4.58
CA ASP A 477 37.78 28.13 -4.05
C ASP A 477 39.13 27.76 -4.70
N LEU A 478 39.25 26.51 -5.20
CA LEU A 478 40.41 26.03 -5.95
C LEU A 478 40.38 26.44 -7.43
N GLY A 479 39.26 26.98 -7.93
CA GLY A 479 39.09 27.41 -9.32
C GLY A 479 38.51 26.37 -10.26
N VAL A 480 37.80 25.36 -9.74
CA VAL A 480 37.04 24.42 -10.59
C VAL A 480 35.84 25.15 -11.20
N THR A 481 35.80 25.23 -12.53
CA THR A 481 34.81 26.00 -13.29
C THR A 481 33.49 25.27 -13.53
N GLY A 482 33.52 23.94 -13.59
CA GLY A 482 32.34 23.12 -13.84
C GLY A 482 32.36 21.81 -13.06
N MET A 483 31.20 21.42 -12.53
CA MET A 483 30.98 20.13 -11.88
C MET A 483 29.66 19.52 -12.34
N THR A 484 29.68 18.21 -12.58
CA THR A 484 28.47 17.40 -12.79
C THR A 484 28.16 16.67 -11.50
N VAL A 485 26.92 16.78 -11.04
CA VAL A 485 26.48 16.20 -9.77
C VAL A 485 25.40 15.17 -10.05
N THR A 486 25.63 13.94 -9.62
CA THR A 486 24.68 12.84 -9.73
C THR A 486 24.36 12.33 -8.34
N GLN A 487 23.08 12.22 -7.99
CA GLN A 487 22.70 11.50 -6.78
C GLN A 487 22.94 10.01 -7.00
N VAL A 488 23.62 9.38 -6.06
CA VAL A 488 23.96 7.96 -6.13
C VAL A 488 23.69 7.31 -4.79
N MET A 489 23.44 6.01 -4.79
CA MET A 489 23.25 5.23 -3.57
C MET A 489 24.46 4.30 -3.40
N GLY A 490 24.91 4.03 -2.18
CA GLY A 490 26.04 3.11 -1.97
C GLY A 490 26.06 2.40 -0.63
N CYS A 491 26.43 1.12 -0.64
CA CYS A 491 26.60 0.29 0.56
C CYS A 491 28.06 0.30 1.00
N GLY A 492 28.32 0.23 2.31
CA GLY A 492 29.65 0.02 2.90
C GLY A 492 29.61 -1.09 3.95
N ILE A 493 30.73 -1.36 4.62
CA ILE A 493 30.87 -2.41 5.67
C ILE A 493 29.93 -2.16 6.86
N GLN A 494 29.46 -0.92 7.04
CA GLN A 494 28.39 -0.59 7.97
C GLN A 494 27.06 -1.20 7.46
N LYS A 495 26.82 -2.47 7.77
CA LYS A 495 25.46 -3.03 7.83
C LYS A 495 24.68 -2.11 8.76
N GLY A 496 23.75 -1.34 8.21
CA GLY A 496 22.93 -0.42 8.99
C GLY A 496 22.22 -1.16 10.13
N ALA A 497 21.77 -0.43 11.15
CA ALA A 497 20.89 -1.01 12.17
C ALA A 497 19.66 -1.62 11.46
N GLY A 498 19.31 -2.87 11.78
CA GLY A 498 18.19 -3.57 11.14
C GLY A 498 16.91 -2.75 11.25
N GLU A 499 16.39 -2.30 10.12
CA GLU A 499 15.11 -1.60 10.03
C GLU A 499 14.01 -2.61 9.72
N TYR A 500 12.79 -2.35 10.20
CA TYR A 500 11.63 -3.20 9.95
C TYR A 500 10.61 -2.44 9.10
N TYR A 501 10.02 -3.14 8.13
CA TYR A 501 8.85 -2.69 7.38
C TYR A 501 7.75 -3.74 7.53
N ARG A 502 6.65 -3.37 8.20
CA ARG A 502 5.48 -4.23 8.45
C ARG A 502 5.86 -5.60 9.06
N GLY A 503 6.82 -5.57 9.99
CA GLY A 503 7.29 -6.76 10.70
C GLY A 503 8.30 -7.63 9.93
N VAL A 504 8.75 -7.20 8.76
CA VAL A 504 9.84 -7.85 7.99
C VAL A 504 11.11 -6.99 8.10
N GLU A 505 12.23 -7.62 8.42
CA GLU A 505 13.54 -6.96 8.47
C GLU A 505 14.01 -6.58 7.06
N MET A 506 14.47 -5.35 6.90
CA MET A 506 15.00 -4.82 5.64
C MET A 506 16.50 -5.14 5.52
N ASP A 507 16.91 -5.66 4.36
CA ASP A 507 18.33 -5.88 4.05
C ASP A 507 19.09 -4.54 3.93
N ALA A 508 20.42 -4.60 4.04
CA ALA A 508 21.33 -3.46 4.18
C ALA A 508 20.96 -2.26 3.29
N THR A 509 20.57 -1.15 3.92
CA THR A 509 20.14 0.07 3.26
C THR A 509 21.30 0.67 2.47
N LEU A 510 21.14 0.78 1.15
CA LEU A 510 21.99 1.67 0.37
C LEU A 510 21.81 3.09 0.94
N LEU A 511 22.91 3.76 1.28
CA LEU A 511 22.85 5.10 1.85
C LEU A 511 22.91 6.16 0.74
N PRO A 512 22.08 7.22 0.79
CA PRO A 512 22.18 8.34 -0.13
C PRO A 512 23.55 9.00 -0.10
N LYS A 513 24.13 9.14 -1.28
CA LYS A 513 25.43 9.76 -1.56
C LYS A 513 25.30 10.68 -2.77
N VAL A 514 26.32 11.47 -2.98
CA VAL A 514 26.48 12.33 -4.15
C VAL A 514 27.78 11.96 -4.84
N LYS A 515 27.70 11.76 -6.15
CA LYS A 515 28.85 11.65 -7.04
C LYS A 515 29.07 13.00 -7.70
N VAL A 516 30.23 13.60 -7.44
CA VAL A 516 30.68 14.85 -8.05
C VAL A 516 31.76 14.51 -9.06
N ASP A 517 31.47 14.73 -10.33
CA ASP A 517 32.41 14.57 -11.43
C ASP A 517 32.91 15.94 -11.88
N VAL A 518 34.22 16.15 -11.83
CA VAL A 518 34.88 17.38 -12.31
C VAL A 518 35.91 17.02 -13.38
N ILE A 519 35.93 17.80 -14.46
CA ILE A 519 36.93 17.66 -15.53
C ILE A 519 37.91 18.81 -15.39
N ILE A 520 39.20 18.49 -15.26
CA ILE A 520 40.27 19.47 -15.06
C ILE A 520 41.32 19.33 -16.14
N GLY A 521 41.82 20.48 -16.63
CA GLY A 521 42.91 20.53 -17.62
C GLY A 521 44.09 21.42 -17.17
N ASN A 522 43.81 22.52 -16.47
CA ASN A 522 44.83 23.46 -16.00
C ASN A 522 45.08 23.40 -14.48
N LEU A 523 44.33 22.57 -13.76
CA LEU A 523 44.47 22.36 -12.32
C LEU A 523 45.19 21.05 -12.05
N SER A 524 46.03 21.04 -11.02
CA SER A 524 46.67 19.81 -10.56
C SER A 524 45.64 18.85 -9.96
N VAL A 525 45.67 17.59 -10.41
CA VAL A 525 44.88 16.49 -9.82
C VAL A 525 45.12 16.42 -8.31
N ASP A 526 46.38 16.51 -7.88
CA ASP A 526 46.74 16.43 -6.46
C ASP A 526 46.14 17.57 -5.65
N ALA A 527 46.07 18.78 -6.22
CA ALA A 527 45.44 19.92 -5.55
C ALA A 527 43.93 19.69 -5.34
N VAL A 528 43.25 19.11 -6.34
CA VAL A 528 41.82 18.75 -6.25
C VAL A 528 41.61 17.64 -5.22
N VAL A 529 42.46 16.61 -5.22
CA VAL A 529 42.39 15.50 -4.27
C VAL A 529 42.62 15.99 -2.83
N GLU A 530 43.61 16.85 -2.60
CA GLU A 530 43.89 17.40 -1.27
C GLU A 530 42.79 18.35 -0.79
N ALA A 531 42.24 19.21 -1.66
CA ALA A 531 41.09 20.05 -1.33
C ALA A 531 39.87 19.21 -0.94
N ALA A 532 39.58 18.15 -1.71
CA ALA A 532 38.50 17.22 -1.40
C ALA A 532 38.75 16.46 -0.09
N LYS A 533 39.95 15.92 0.13
CA LYS A 533 40.31 15.26 1.39
C LYS A 533 40.13 16.20 2.58
N LYS A 534 40.63 17.42 2.50
CA LYS A 534 40.47 18.42 3.58
C LYS A 534 39.00 18.76 3.85
N ALA A 535 38.18 18.86 2.82
CA ALA A 535 36.76 19.18 2.96
C ALA A 535 35.94 18.02 3.53
N LEU A 536 36.33 16.78 3.24
CA LEU A 536 35.54 15.59 3.51
C LEU A 536 36.00 14.79 4.73
N TYR A 537 37.27 14.89 5.12
CA TYR A 537 37.85 14.08 6.17
C TYR A 537 37.24 14.40 7.55
N THR A 538 36.67 13.38 8.17
CA THR A 538 36.23 13.36 9.56
C THR A 538 36.92 12.27 10.39
N GLY A 539 37.65 11.37 9.74
CA GLY A 539 38.32 10.23 10.38
C GLY A 539 37.38 9.04 10.61
N HIS A 540 36.15 9.10 10.10
CA HIS A 540 35.15 8.05 10.22
C HIS A 540 34.91 7.32 8.90
N ILE A 541 34.45 6.07 9.01
CA ILE A 541 34.02 5.29 7.85
C ILE A 541 32.90 6.06 7.11
N GLY A 542 33.05 6.19 5.79
CA GLY A 542 32.08 6.85 4.91
C GLY A 542 32.40 8.29 4.52
N ASP A 543 33.60 8.80 4.78
CA ASP A 543 34.06 10.14 4.32
C ASP A 543 34.08 10.29 2.80
N GLY A 544 34.16 9.19 2.06
CA GLY A 544 34.00 9.16 0.60
C GLY A 544 35.10 8.39 -0.12
N LYS A 545 35.00 8.31 -1.45
CA LYS A 545 36.03 7.77 -2.34
C LYS A 545 36.29 8.74 -3.48
N ILE A 546 37.54 8.83 -3.90
CA ILE A 546 37.96 9.66 -5.03
C ILE A 546 38.56 8.72 -6.09
N PHE A 547 38.10 8.88 -7.32
CA PHE A 547 38.60 8.14 -8.48
C PHE A 547 39.13 9.15 -9.49
N VAL A 548 40.27 8.84 -10.11
CA VAL A 548 40.90 9.70 -11.11
C VAL A 548 41.00 8.93 -12.41
N TYR A 549 40.57 9.53 -13.51
CA TYR A 549 40.60 8.97 -14.85
C TYR A 549 41.27 9.94 -15.82
N ASP A 550 42.02 9.43 -16.79
CA ASP A 550 42.47 10.22 -17.94
C ASP A 550 41.30 10.49 -18.90
N VAL A 551 41.22 11.72 -19.41
CA VAL A 551 40.21 12.11 -20.38
C VAL A 551 40.85 12.22 -21.75
N ALA A 552 40.53 11.30 -22.65
CA ALA A 552 41.18 11.25 -23.97
C ALA A 552 40.80 12.43 -24.89
N LYS A 553 39.58 12.95 -24.79
CA LYS A 553 39.06 14.03 -25.64
C LYS A 553 37.94 14.80 -24.96
N VAL A 554 37.89 16.12 -25.15
CA VAL A 554 36.75 16.97 -24.76
C VAL A 554 36.29 17.78 -25.99
N VAL A 555 34.99 18.01 -26.17
CA VAL A 555 34.46 18.83 -27.27
C VAL A 555 33.39 19.78 -26.74
N LYS A 556 33.55 21.09 -26.96
CA LYS A 556 32.53 22.09 -26.64
C LYS A 556 31.54 22.20 -27.79
N VAL A 557 30.32 21.68 -27.59
CA VAL A 557 29.29 21.57 -28.64
C VAL A 557 29.01 22.90 -29.35
N ARG A 558 28.95 24.01 -28.62
CA ARG A 558 28.60 25.34 -29.17
C ARG A 558 29.64 25.87 -30.16
N THR A 559 30.93 25.65 -29.89
CA THR A 559 32.04 26.30 -30.62
C THR A 559 32.85 25.31 -31.45
N GLY A 560 32.68 24.01 -31.23
CA GLY A 560 33.52 22.97 -31.82
C GLY A 560 34.94 22.93 -31.27
N GLU A 561 35.26 23.74 -30.25
CA GLU A 561 36.58 23.70 -29.59
C GLU A 561 36.80 22.34 -28.96
N GLU A 562 38.03 21.84 -29.03
CA GLU A 562 38.42 20.56 -28.47
C GLU A 562 39.39 20.73 -27.28
N ASP A 563 39.41 19.72 -26.42
CA ASP A 563 40.36 19.52 -25.32
C ASP A 563 40.49 20.72 -24.37
N LEU A 564 41.70 21.22 -24.13
CA LEU A 564 41.92 22.33 -23.21
C LEU A 564 41.20 23.62 -23.63
N ALA A 565 40.96 23.83 -24.92
CA ALA A 565 40.17 24.97 -25.41
C ALA A 565 38.68 24.78 -25.09
N ALA A 566 38.19 23.54 -25.12
CA ALA A 566 36.83 23.21 -24.73
C ALA A 566 36.56 23.44 -23.23
N LEU A 567 37.59 23.33 -22.38
CA LEU A 567 37.49 23.49 -20.92
C LEU A 567 37.66 24.95 -20.44
N LYS A 568 38.07 25.87 -21.32
CA LYS A 568 38.12 27.29 -20.98
C LYS A 568 36.72 27.87 -21.03
N ASP A 569 36.30 28.52 -19.94
CA ASP A 569 35.17 29.43 -19.98
C ASP A 569 35.60 30.65 -20.78
N VAL A 570 35.06 30.77 -21.99
CA VAL A 570 35.17 31.97 -22.81
C VAL A 570 33.88 32.73 -22.52
N GLU A 571 33.99 33.82 -21.75
CA GLU A 571 32.99 34.89 -21.81
C GLU A 571 32.98 35.50 -23.22
#